data_AF-A0A530M5T3-F1
#
_entry.id   AF-A0A530M5T3-F1
#
_cell.length_a   1.000
_cell.length_b   1.000
_cell.length_c   1.000
_cell.angle_alpha   90.00
_cell.angle_beta   90.00
_cell.angle_gamma   90.00
#
_symmetry.space_group_name_H-M   'P 1'
#
loop_
_entity.id
_entity.type
_entity.pdbx_description
1 polymer ?
#
loop_
_entity_poly.entity_id
_entity_poly.type
_entity_poly.pdbx_seq_one_letter_code
_entity_poly.pdbx_strand_id
1 'polypeptide(L)' 'MIGLVLVTHGQLATEFRHAVEHVVGPQDNFETVAIGADDDME' A
#
# COMPACT_ATOMS: atom_id res chain seq x y z
N MET A 1 -5.38 14.97 -10.84
CA MET A 1 -4.32 14.40 -9.97
C MET A 1 -4.09 12.96 -10.38
N ILE A 2 -2.89 12.42 -10.15
CA ILE A 2 -2.56 11.01 -10.39
C ILE A 2 -2.75 10.25 -9.07
N GLY A 3 -3.51 9.15 -9.09
CA GLY A 3 -3.60 8.23 -7.96
C GLY A 3 -2.52 7.16 -8.01
N LEU A 4 -2.06 6.70 -6.85
CA LEU A 4 -1.08 5.63 -6.71
C LEU A 4 -1.67 4.48 -5.88
N VAL A 5 -1.62 3.27 -6.43
CA VAL A 5 -1.97 2.04 -5.71
C VAL A 5 -0.73 1.16 -5.64
N LEU A 6 -0.28 0.83 -4.43
CA LEU A 6 0.87 -0.05 -4.20
C LEU A 6 0.39 -1.44 -3.79
N VAL A 7 0.67 -2.45 -4.61
CA VAL A 7 0.31 -3.84 -4.35
C VAL A 7 1.56 -4.66 -4.04
N THR A 8 1.56 -5.37 -2.92
CA THR A 8 2.71 -6.21 -2.53
C THR A 8 2.27 -7.50 -1.84
N HIS A 9 3.11 -8.52 -1.87
CA HIS A 9 2.94 -9.70 -1.03
C HIS A 9 3.18 -9.40 0.46
N GLY A 10 2.45 -10.08 1.34
CA GLY A 10 2.62 -9.96 2.78
C GLY A 10 2.35 -8.54 3.31
N GLN A 11 3.06 -8.12 4.35
CA GLN A 11 2.77 -6.86 5.06
C GLN A 11 3.45 -5.61 4.47
N LEU A 12 4.23 -5.73 3.39
CA LEU A 12 5.03 -4.62 2.87
C LEU A 12 4.16 -3.41 2.48
N ALA A 13 2.99 -3.62 1.89
CA ALA A 13 2.07 -2.55 1.49
C ALA A 13 1.62 -1.69 2.69
N THR A 14 1.36 -2.35 3.83
CA THR A 14 0.94 -1.67 5.06
C THR A 14 2.11 -0.88 5.65
N GLU A 15 3.28 -1.51 5.79
CA GLU A 15 4.45 -0.85 6.37
C GLU A 15 5.00 0.27 5.47
N PHE A 16 4.89 0.12 4.15
CA PHE A 16 5.27 1.18 3.23
C PHE A 16 4.35 2.40 3.39
N ARG A 17 3.04 2.21 3.56
CA ARG A 17 2.11 3.31 3.88
C ARG A 17 2.51 4.00 5.17
N HIS A 18 2.81 3.24 6.23
CA HIS A 18 3.28 3.82 7.50
C HIS A 18 4.56 4.65 7.30
N ALA A 19 5.52 4.16 6.52
CA ALA A 19 6.75 4.89 6.22
C ALA A 19 6.48 6.19 5.44
N VAL A 20 5.61 6.14 4.43
CA VAL A 20 5.19 7.33 3.66
C VAL A 20 4.52 8.35 4.58
N GLU A 21 3.53 7.92 5.36
CA GLU A 21 2.81 8.79 6.28
C GLU A 21 3.72 9.38 7.36
N HIS A 22 4.72 8.63 7.81
CA HIS A 22 5.72 9.12 8.77
C HIS A 22 6.60 10.21 8.17
N VAL A 23 7.02 10.07 6.91
CA VAL A 23 7.98 10.99 6.26
C VAL A 23 7.29 12.23 5.69
N VAL A 24 6.15 12.06 5.03
CA VAL A 24 5.47 13.14 4.28
C VAL A 24 4.02 13.40 4.70
N GLY A 25 3.53 12.72 5.74
CA GLY A 25 2.15 12.85 6.19
C GLY A 25 1.14 12.07 5.34
N PRO A 26 -0.15 12.07 5.73
CA PRO A 26 -1.22 11.39 5.01
C PRO A 26 -1.34 11.90 3.57
N GLN A 27 -1.68 10.99 2.66
CA GLN A 27 -1.77 11.26 1.22
C GLN A 27 -3.19 10.96 0.72
N ASP A 28 -3.84 11.95 0.08
CA ASP A 28 -5.26 11.83 -0.33
C ASP A 28 -5.51 10.85 -1.49
N ASN A 29 -4.50 10.52 -2.29
CA ASN A 29 -4.63 9.65 -3.48
C ASN A 29 -3.59 8.51 -3.48
N PHE A 30 -3.35 7.91 -2.31
CA PHE A 30 -2.39 6.82 -2.12
C PHE A 30 -3.05 5.67 -1.36
N GLU A 31 -3.15 4.50 -2.01
CA GLU A 31 -3.74 3.30 -1.41
C GLU A 31 -2.76 2.12 -1.47
N THR A 32 -2.89 1.18 -0.54
CA THR A 32 -2.04 -0.01 -0.50
C THR A 32 -2.86 -1.29 -0.38
N VAL A 33 -2.41 -2.34 -1.07
CA VAL A 33 -3.04 -3.66 -1.10
C VAL A 33 -2.01 -4.71 -0.76
N ALA A 34 -2.30 -5.52 0.26
CA ALA A 34 -1.52 -6.68 0.62
C ALA A 34 -2.13 -7.93 0.00
N ILE A 35 -1.31 -8.75 -0.66
CA ILE A 35 -1.68 -10.08 -1.17
C ILE A 35 -1.14 -11.13 -0.19
N GLY A 36 -2.06 -11.88 0.43
CA GLY A 36 -1.78 -13.02 1.28
C GLY A 36 -1.35 -14.26 0.49
N ALA A 37 -0.83 -15.27 1.19
CA ALA A 37 -0.34 -16.49 0.56
C ALA A 37 -1.44 -17.34 -0.10
N ASP A 38 -2.67 -17.21 0.39
CA ASP A 38 -3.85 -17.93 -0.07
C ASP A 38 -4.81 -17.02 -0.87
N ASP A 39 -4.43 -15.76 -1.11
CA ASP A 39 -5.25 -14.83 -1.88
C ASP A 39 -5.14 -15.19 -3.36
N ASP A 40 -6.30 -15.36 -4.00
CA ASP A 40 -6.36 -15.50 -5.44
C ASP A 40 -6.23 -14.12 -6.10
N MET A 41 -5.37 -14.03 -7.10
CA MET A 41 -5.13 -12.81 -7.86
C MET A 41 -6.07 -12.65 -9.06
N GLU A 42 -6.93 -13.65 -9.31
CA GLU A 42 -7.91 -13.66 -10.41
C GLU A 42 -9.09 -12.70 -10.19
#